data_AF-A0A959TDP8-F1
#
_entry.id   AF-A0A959TDP8-F1
#
_cell.length_a   1.000
_cell.length_b   1.000
_cell.length_c   1.000
_cell.angle_alpha   90.00
_cell.angle_beta   90.00
_cell.angle_gamma   90.00
#
_symmetry.space_group_name_H-M   'P 1'
#
loop_
_entity.id
_entity.type
_entity.pdbx_description
1 polymer ?
#
loop_
_entity_poly.entity_id
_entity_poly.type
_entity_poly.pdbx_seq_one_letter_code
_entity_poly.pdbx_strand_id
1 'polypeptide(L)' 'LVPNPADDVFILTIDRALTGEVRVMDLAGRVALTVPLAVDRARIPTAGLNAGTYLVEVVDRNG' A
#
# COMPACT_ATOMS: atom_id res chain seq x y z
N LEU A 1 21.90 15.26 10.48
CA LEU A 1 20.84 14.83 9.52
C LEU A 1 19.56 15.51 9.97
N VAL A 2 19.03 16.43 9.16
CA VAL A 2 17.71 17.01 9.42
C VAL A 2 16.69 15.91 9.06
N PRO A 3 15.62 15.66 9.86
CA PRO A 3 14.60 14.70 9.48
C PRO A 3 14.00 15.13 8.13
N ASN A 4 13.91 14.21 7.18
CA ASN A 4 13.14 14.44 5.96
C ASN A 4 11.66 14.57 6.38
N PRO A 5 11.01 15.74 6.21
CA PRO A 5 9.61 15.92 6.58
C PRO A 5 8.65 15.29 5.56
N ALA A 6 9.14 14.65 4.49
CA ALA A 6 8.31 13.87 3.60
C ALA A 6 7.93 12.56 4.28
N ASP A 7 6.62 12.32 4.42
CA ASP A 7 6.12 10.98 4.72
C ASP A 7 6.57 10.04 3.59
N ASP A 8 7.26 8.95 3.96
CA ASP A 8 7.60 7.89 3.01
C ASP A 8 6.29 7.19 2.63
N VAL A 9 5.74 7.55 1.46
CA VAL A 9 4.47 7.04 0.94
C VAL A 9 4.55 6.80 -0.56
N PHE A 10 3.73 5.86 -1.03
CA PHE A 10 3.26 5.90 -2.42
C PHE A 10 1.74 6.04 -2.44
N ILE A 11 1.24 6.56 -3.55
CA ILE A 11 -0.18 6.69 -3.83
C ILE A 11 -0.54 5.66 -4.88
N LEU A 12 -1.51 4.81 -4.58
CA LEU A 12 -2.16 3.95 -5.56
C LEU A 12 -3.43 4.66 -6.02
N THR A 13 -3.58 4.81 -7.33
CA THR A 13 -4.82 5.28 -7.97
C THR A 13 -5.31 4.19 -8.92
N ILE A 14 -6.61 3.95 -8.92
CA ILE A 14 -7.30 2.97 -9.76
C ILE A 14 -8.27 3.75 -10.66
N ASP A 15 -8.39 3.33 -11.92
CA ASP A 15 -9.19 4.00 -12.95
C ASP A 15 -10.71 3.77 -12.81
N ARG A 16 -11.15 3.11 -11.75
CA ARG A 16 -12.54 2.78 -11.46
C ARG A 16 -12.82 2.83 -9.97
N ALA A 17 -14.10 3.03 -9.65
CA ALA A 17 -14.60 2.96 -8.29
C ALA A 17 -14.54 1.50 -7.77
N LEU A 18 -13.69 1.28 -6.79
CA LEU A 18 -13.39 0.06 -6.08
C LEU A 18 -13.19 0.36 -4.58
N THR A 19 -13.84 -0.41 -3.72
CA THR A 19 -13.58 -0.38 -2.27
C THR A 19 -13.01 -1.72 -1.84
N GLY A 20 -12.05 -1.70 -0.93
CA GLY A 20 -11.37 -2.93 -0.54
C GLY A 20 -10.14 -2.66 0.31
N GLU A 21 -9.10 -3.45 0.12
CA GLU A 21 -7.84 -3.32 0.82
C GLU A 21 -6.66 -3.45 -0.14
N VAL A 22 -5.58 -2.74 0.15
CA VAL A 22 -4.27 -2.90 -0.48
C VAL A 22 -3.38 -3.67 0.49
N ARG A 23 -2.82 -4.79 0.04
CA ARG A 23 -1.86 -5.59 0.79
C ARG A 23 -0.48 -5.43 0.18
N VAL A 24 0.49 -5.06 1.02
CA VAL A 24 1.91 -5.04 0.65
C VAL A 24 2.55 -6.29 1.24
N MET A 25 3.12 -7.13 0.38
CA MET A 25 3.70 -8.42 0.75
C MET A 25 5.18 -8.48 0.39
N ASP A 26 5.98 -9.16 1.22
CA ASP A 26 7.35 -9.49 0.84
C ASP A 26 7.37 -10.61 -0.22
N LEU A 27 8.55 -10.90 -0.78
CA LEU A 27 8.72 -11.95 -1.80
C LEU A 27 8.49 -13.37 -1.26
N ALA A 28 8.35 -13.55 0.07
CA ALA A 28 7.95 -14.82 0.68
C ALA A 28 6.43 -14.94 0.86
N GLY A 29 5.66 -13.94 0.41
CA GLY A 29 4.20 -13.89 0.50
C GLY A 29 3.67 -13.46 1.87
N ARG A 30 4.53 -12.93 2.77
CA ARG A 30 4.09 -12.44 4.07
C ARG A 30 3.58 -11.01 3.93
N VAL A 31 2.38 -10.75 4.43
CA VAL A 31 1.80 -9.40 4.48
C VAL A 31 2.58 -8.55 5.47
N ALA A 32 3.20 -7.49 4.96
CA ALA A 32 3.93 -6.49 5.74
C ALA A 32 3.03 -5.31 6.12
N LEU A 33 2.03 -4.99 5.30
CA LEU A 33 1.10 -3.89 5.53
C LEU A 33 -0.24 -4.15 4.84
N THR A 34 -1.33 -3.77 5.50
CA THR A 34 -2.68 -3.71 4.92
C THR A 34 -3.22 -2.30 5.07
N VAL A 35 -3.72 -1.72 3.98
CA VAL A 35 -4.26 -0.35 3.94
C VAL A 35 -5.66 -0.38 3.33
N PRO A 36 -6.66 0.33 3.89
CA PRO A 36 -7.96 0.44 3.24
C PRO A 36 -7.85 1.16 1.89
N LEU A 37 -8.54 0.63 0.89
CA LEU A 37 -8.75 1.29 -0.40
C LEU A 37 -10.11 2.00 -0.37
N ALA A 38 -10.08 3.33 -0.48
CA ALA A 38 -11.27 4.17 -0.51
C ALA A 38 -11.56 4.63 -1.94
N VAL A 39 -12.63 4.08 -2.52
CA VAL A 39 -13.20 4.40 -3.83
C VAL A 39 -12.26 4.26 -5.02
N ASP A 40 -11.17 4.98 -5.13
CA ASP A 40 -10.27 4.90 -6.29
C ASP A 40 -8.82 5.15 -5.89
N ARG A 41 -8.56 5.37 -4.60
CA ARG A 41 -7.27 5.83 -4.12
C ARG A 41 -6.93 5.25 -2.76
N ALA A 42 -5.68 4.86 -2.61
CA ALA A 42 -5.08 4.54 -1.33
C ALA A 42 -3.79 5.34 -1.14
N ARG A 43 -3.56 5.79 0.10
CA ARG A 43 -2.28 6.35 0.53
C ARG A 43 -1.56 5.29 1.36
N ILE A 44 -0.44 4.78 0.85
CA ILE A 44 0.25 3.65 1.46
C ILE A 44 1.49 4.18 2.20
N PRO A 45 1.52 4.17 3.54
CA PRO A 45 2.71 4.53 4.31
C PRO A 45 3.76 3.42 4.22
N THR A 46 4.96 3.74 3.74
CA THR A 46 6.07 2.79 3.64
C THR A 46 7.05 2.91 4.81
N ALA A 47 6.80 3.83 5.75
CA ALA A 47 7.59 3.96 6.97
C ALA A 47 7.59 2.62 7.75
N GLY A 48 8.79 2.15 8.10
CA GLY A 48 8.98 0.89 8.82
C GLY A 48 9.05 -0.36 7.94
N LEU A 49 8.90 -0.24 6.63
CA LEU A 49 9.24 -1.33 5.71
C LEU A 49 10.76 -1.44 5.60
N ASN A 50 11.26 -2.66 5.69
CA ASN A 50 12.67 -2.94 5.44
C ASN A 50 12.99 -2.68 3.96
N ALA A 51 14.22 -2.30 3.65
CA ALA A 51 14.65 -2.16 2.26
C ALA A 51 14.52 -3.51 1.52
N GLY A 52 13.87 -3.50 0.35
CA GLY A 52 13.64 -4.70 -0.44
C GLY A 52 12.57 -4.51 -1.51
N THR A 53 12.24 -5.60 -2.18
CA THR A 53 11.17 -5.65 -3.19
C THR A 53 9.89 -6.18 -2.54
N TYR A 54 8.78 -5.53 -2.85
CA TYR A 54 7.46 -5.89 -2.36
C TYR A 54 6.49 -6.12 -3.51
N LEU A 55 5.52 -7.01 -3.30
CA LEU A 55 4.35 -7.18 -4.13
C LEU A 55 3.20 -6.35 -3.55
N VAL A 56 2.46 -5.65 -4.40
CA VAL A 56 1.25 -4.92 -4.00
C VAL A 56 0.04 -5.61 -4.62
N GLU A 57 -0.86 -6.09 -3.76
CA GLU A 57 -2.12 -6.72 -4.15
C GLU A 57 -3.29 -5.80 -3.78
N VAL A 58 -4.25 -5.65 -4.68
CA VAL A 58 -5.53 -4.99 -4.42
C VAL A 58 -6.60 -6.06 -4.28
N VAL A 59 -7.29 -6.07 -3.14
CA VAL A 59 -8.37 -7.00 -2.84
C VAL A 59 -9.68 -6.24 -2.88
N ASP A 60 -10.53 -6.56 -3.88
CA ASP A 60 -11.90 -6.05 -3.96
C ASP A 60 -12.73 -6.60 -2.80
N ARG A 61 -13.54 -5.75 -2.17
CA ARG A 61 -14.53 -6.19 -1.18
C ARG A 61 -15.64 -7.06 -1.80
N ASN A 62 -15.86 -6.94 -3.11
CA ASN A 62 -16.96 -7.60 -3.83
C ASN A 62 -16.61 -8.96 -4.44
N GLY A 63 -15.35 -9.40 -4.38
CA GLY A 63 -14.90 -10.69 -4.94
C GLY A 63 -14.52 -10.60 -6.41
#